data_AF-A0A530A0I9-F1
#
_entry.id   AF-A0A530A0I9-F1
#
_cell.length_a   1.000
_cell.length_b   1.000
_cell.length_c   1.000
_cell.angle_alpha   90.00
_cell.angle_beta   90.00
_cell.angle_gamma   90.00
#
_symmetry.space_group_name_H-M   'P 1'
#
loop_
_entity.id
_entity.type
_entity.pdbx_description
1 polymer ?
#
loop_
_entity_poly.entity_id
_entity_poly.type
_entity_poly.pdbx_seq_one_letter_code
_entity_poly.pdbx_strand_id
1 'polypeptide(L)'
;LRSYIRRKLEMARDFPRESRLFANEILQGAPRIKPMLEGELKTLVDEKAAVIKGWMRAGKIARTDPWHLIFSIWATTQHYADFDVQVRAVLGADRGGDGRFEDAARFLEQLFLDGLKPKG
;
A
#
# COMPACT_ATOMS: atom_id res chain seq x y z
N LEU A 1 -9.41 -1.90 7.39
CA LEU A 1 -8.31 -2.33 6.49
C LEU A 1 -8.73 -2.33 5.02
N ARG A 2 -9.82 -3.02 4.64
CA ARG A 2 -10.38 -3.03 3.28
C ARG A 2 -10.45 -1.64 2.62
N SER A 3 -11.16 -0.71 3.26
CA SER A 3 -11.29 0.68 2.79
C SER A 3 -9.94 1.40 2.63
N TYR A 4 -8.95 1.10 3.48
CA TYR A 4 -7.62 1.70 3.37
C TYR A 4 -6.88 1.22 2.12
N ILE A 5 -6.93 -0.08 1.82
CA ILE A 5 -6.35 -0.68 0.61
C ILE A 5 -7.00 -0.07 -0.64
N ARG A 6 -8.34 0.00 -0.68
CA ARG A 6 -9.07 0.65 -1.78
C ARG A 6 -8.64 2.09 -1.97
N ARG A 7 -8.62 2.87 -0.88
CA ARG A 7 -8.27 4.29 -0.96
C ARG A 7 -6.85 4.49 -1.50
N LYS A 8 -5.91 3.62 -1.14
CA LYS A 8 -4.54 3.68 -1.68
C LYS A 8 -4.48 3.32 -3.17
N LEU A 9 -5.27 2.35 -3.63
CA LEU A 9 -5.38 2.05 -5.07
C LEU A 9 -6.08 3.14 -5.86
N GLU A 10 -7.13 3.75 -5.31
CA GLU A 10 -7.78 4.93 -5.89
C GLU A 10 -6.76 6.07 -6.06
N MET A 11 -5.93 6.32 -5.03
CA MET A 11 -4.86 7.31 -5.14
C MET A 11 -3.82 6.93 -6.21
N ALA A 12 -3.46 5.66 -6.33
CA ALA A 12 -2.56 5.18 -7.39
C ALA A 12 -3.15 5.42 -8.79
N ARG A 13 -4.46 5.24 -8.96
CA ARG A 13 -5.17 5.50 -10.22
C ARG A 13 -5.32 6.99 -10.53
N ASP A 14 -5.74 7.77 -9.54
CA ASP A 14 -6.14 9.17 -9.71
C ASP A 14 -4.93 10.12 -9.69
N PHE A 15 -3.86 9.76 -8.97
CA PHE A 15 -2.63 10.55 -8.79
C PHE A 15 -1.34 9.77 -9.13
N PRO A 16 -1.24 9.18 -10.34
CA PRO A 16 -0.11 8.31 -10.69
C PRO A 16 1.21 9.09 -10.88
N ARG A 17 1.13 10.39 -11.19
CA ARG A 17 2.32 11.23 -11.38
C ARG A 17 3.00 11.53 -10.05
N GLU A 18 2.20 11.80 -9.03
CA GLU A 18 2.61 12.08 -7.66
C GLU A 18 3.24 10.84 -7.03
N SER A 19 2.65 9.66 -7.25
CA SER A 19 3.25 8.37 -6.81
C SER A 19 4.64 8.18 -7.41
N ARG A 20 4.78 8.35 -8.73
CA ARG A 20 6.07 8.23 -9.43
C ARG A 20 7.09 9.28 -8.99
N LEU A 21 6.65 10.52 -8.76
CA LEU A 21 7.52 11.58 -8.25
C LEU A 21 8.10 11.19 -6.90
N PHE A 22 7.25 10.71 -5.98
CA PHE A 22 7.68 10.23 -4.67
C PHE A 22 8.63 9.04 -4.81
N ALA A 23 8.29 8.03 -5.63
CA ALA A 23 9.13 6.86 -5.85
C ALA A 23 10.52 7.22 -6.40
N ASN A 24 10.60 8.13 -7.37
CA ASN A 24 11.86 8.60 -7.94
C ASN A 24 12.74 9.33 -6.90
N GLU A 25 12.14 10.15 -6.04
CA GLU A 25 12.86 10.82 -4.96
C GLU A 25 13.41 9.79 -3.95
N ILE A 26 12.66 8.74 -3.62
CA ILE A 26 13.15 7.62 -2.79
C ILE A 26 14.33 6.90 -3.45
N LEU A 27 14.24 6.60 -4.76
CA LEU A 27 15.32 5.92 -5.51
C LEU A 27 16.61 6.75 -5.55
N GLN A 28 16.51 8.08 -5.46
CA GLN A 28 17.65 9.00 -5.36
C GLN A 28 18.22 9.09 -3.93
N GLY A 29 17.69 8.35 -2.96
CA GLY A 29 18.10 8.42 -1.56
C GLY A 29 17.38 9.52 -0.76
N ALA A 30 16.25 10.02 -1.27
CA ALA A 30 15.40 11.04 -0.64
C ALA A 30 16.11 12.36 -0.28
N PRO A 31 16.98 12.94 -1.13
CA PRO A 31 17.80 14.10 -0.77
C PRO A 31 16.99 15.32 -0.31
N ARG A 32 15.75 15.49 -0.78
CA ARG A 32 14.87 16.63 -0.46
C ARG A 32 13.82 16.30 0.59
N ILE A 33 13.45 15.03 0.72
CA ILE A 33 12.32 14.63 1.58
C ILE A 33 12.73 13.82 2.82
N LYS A 34 14.01 13.43 2.96
CA LYS A 34 14.50 12.65 4.10
C LYS A 34 14.10 13.22 5.47
N PRO A 35 14.21 14.55 5.74
CA PRO A 35 13.74 15.11 7.01
C PRO A 35 12.23 14.89 7.26
N MET A 36 11.40 14.98 6.22
CA MET A 36 9.97 14.71 6.32
C MET A 36 9.70 13.21 6.59
N LEU A 37 10.48 12.31 5.97
CA LEU A 37 10.38 10.87 6.20
C LEU A 37 10.73 10.50 7.65
N GLU A 38 11.82 11.04 8.17
CA GLU A 38 12.32 10.77 9.53
C GLU A 38 11.49 11.47 10.62
N GLY A 39 10.77 12.54 10.26
CA GLY A 39 9.89 13.31 11.13
C GLY A 39 8.41 12.93 11.00
N GLU A 40 7.66 13.72 10.22
CA GLU A 40 6.20 13.65 10.12
C GLU A 40 5.70 12.26 9.71
N LEU A 41 6.31 11.66 8.68
CA LEU A 41 5.89 10.34 8.21
C LEU A 41 6.15 9.27 9.27
N LYS A 42 7.32 9.30 9.92
CA LYS A 42 7.65 8.35 10.99
C LYS A 42 6.65 8.44 12.14
N THR A 43 6.35 9.65 12.63
CA THR A 43 5.35 9.87 13.69
C THR A 43 4.00 9.31 13.29
N LEU A 44 3.53 9.61 12.08
CA LEU A 44 2.27 9.11 11.57
C LEU A 44 2.24 7.58 11.51
N VAL A 45 3.33 6.95 11.04
CA VAL A 45 3.44 5.49 10.97
C VAL A 45 3.41 4.87 12.36
N ASP A 46 4.12 5.44 13.33
CA ASP A 46 4.15 4.94 14.71
C ASP A 46 2.76 5.01 15.36
N GLU A 47 2.00 6.08 15.13
CA GLU A 47 0.61 6.19 15.56
C GLU A 47 -0.28 5.09 14.95
N LYS A 48 -0.17 4.85 13.64
CA LYS A 48 -0.99 3.81 12.99
C LYS A 48 -0.54 2.41 13.40
N ALA A 49 0.75 2.20 13.64
CA ALA A 49 1.28 0.96 14.17
C ALA A 49 0.70 0.66 15.56
N ALA A 50 0.54 1.68 16.42
CA ALA A 50 -0.11 1.52 17.72
C ALA A 50 -1.59 1.08 17.60
N VAL A 51 -2.33 1.64 16.63
CA VAL A 51 -3.71 1.23 16.33
C VAL A 51 -3.78 -0.23 15.87
N ILE A 52 -2.90 -0.63 14.94
CA ILE A 52 -2.82 -2.02 14.44
C ILE A 52 -2.49 -2.99 15.58
N LYS A 53 -1.54 -2.66 16.46
CA LYS A 53 -1.24 -3.45 17.66
C LYS A 53 -2.44 -3.57 18.59
N GLY A 54 -3.26 -2.52 18.70
CA GLY A 54 -4.53 -2.56 19.43
C GLY A 54 -5.51 -3.60 18.87
N TRP A 55 -5.63 -3.69 17.55
CA TRP A 55 -6.45 -4.72 16.90
C TRP A 55 -5.95 -6.14 17.15
N MET A 56 -4.62 -6.33 17.16
CA MET A 56 -4.01 -7.63 17.49
C MET A 56 -4.31 -8.04 18.94
N ARG A 57 -4.16 -7.11 19.90
CA ARG A 57 -4.48 -7.38 21.32
C ARG A 57 -5.95 -7.74 21.52
N ALA A 58 -6.84 -7.13 20.74
CA ALA A 58 -8.27 -7.41 20.76
C ALA A 58 -8.67 -8.67 19.95
N GLY A 59 -7.71 -9.44 19.43
CA GLY A 59 -7.98 -10.64 18.64
C GLY A 59 -8.70 -10.38 17.31
N LYS A 60 -8.70 -9.14 16.80
CA LYS A 60 -9.39 -8.77 15.54
C LYS A 60 -8.60 -9.13 14.29
N ILE A 61 -7.28 -9.21 14.41
CA ILE A 61 -6.36 -9.64 13.36
C ILE A 61 -5.25 -10.52 13.97
N ALA A 62 -4.60 -11.33 13.14
CA ALA A 62 -3.41 -12.08 13.53
C ALA A 62 -2.29 -11.16 14.05
N ARG A 63 -1.48 -11.69 14.97
CA ARG A 63 -0.25 -11.03 15.42
C ARG A 63 0.75 -11.01 14.24
N THR A 64 1.20 -9.82 13.89
CA THR A 64 2.20 -9.57 12.83
C THR A 64 2.98 -8.31 13.17
N ASP A 65 4.00 -7.98 12.38
CA ASP A 65 4.67 -6.69 12.48
C ASP A 65 3.83 -5.58 11.81
N PRO A 66 3.44 -4.53 12.54
CA PRO A 66 2.57 -3.49 12.01
C PRO A 66 3.26 -2.54 11.03
N TRP A 67 4.58 -2.32 11.15
CA TRP A 67 5.32 -1.47 10.22
C TRP A 67 5.44 -2.19 8.87
N HIS A 68 5.80 -3.47 8.88
CA HIS A 68 5.86 -4.26 7.66
C HIS A 68 4.49 -4.46 7.01
N LEU A 69 3.40 -4.52 7.78
CA LEU A 69 2.04 -4.51 7.21
C LEU A 69 1.76 -3.19 6.48
N ILE A 70 2.09 -2.05 7.07
CA ILE A 70 1.94 -0.73 6.44
C ILE A 70 2.76 -0.66 5.14
N PHE A 71 4.04 -1.02 5.20
CA PHE A 71 4.93 -1.00 4.04
C PHE A 71 4.45 -1.95 2.93
N SER A 72 3.92 -3.12 3.29
CA SER A 72 3.39 -4.08 2.31
C SER A 72 2.16 -3.51 1.59
N ILE A 73 1.25 -2.85 2.31
CA ILE A 73 0.09 -2.20 1.69
C ILE A 73 0.55 -1.09 0.75
N TRP A 74 1.51 -0.26 1.17
CA TRP A 74 2.06 0.80 0.32
C TRP A 74 2.70 0.25 -0.94
N ALA A 75 3.64 -0.68 -0.80
CA ALA A 75 4.36 -1.28 -1.93
C ALA A 75 3.40 -1.91 -2.94
N THR A 76 2.46 -2.72 -2.46
CA THR A 76 1.54 -3.45 -3.35
C THR A 76 0.53 -2.54 -4.03
N THR A 77 0.09 -1.45 -3.40
CA THR A 77 -0.86 -0.52 -4.02
C THR A 77 -0.18 0.49 -4.94
N GLN A 78 0.97 1.05 -4.55
CA GLN A 78 1.74 1.99 -5.37
C GLN A 78 2.35 1.34 -6.61
N HIS A 79 2.62 0.03 -6.58
CA HIS A 79 3.09 -0.72 -7.75
C HIS A 79 2.23 -0.47 -8.99
N TYR A 80 0.91 -0.37 -8.83
CA TYR A 80 -0.03 -0.15 -9.94
C TYR A 80 0.04 1.27 -10.54
N ALA A 81 0.71 2.22 -9.90
CA ALA A 81 1.02 3.55 -10.45
C ALA A 81 2.47 3.65 -10.93
N ASP A 82 3.40 3.17 -10.10
CA ASP A 82 4.84 3.34 -10.31
C ASP A 82 5.33 2.47 -11.47
N PHE A 83 4.75 1.27 -11.61
CA PHE A 83 5.07 0.29 -12.63
C PHE A 83 3.91 0.09 -13.61
N ASP A 84 3.05 1.10 -13.80
CA ASP A 84 1.85 0.97 -14.66
C ASP A 84 2.16 0.46 -16.07
N VAL A 85 3.27 0.92 -16.68
CA VAL A 85 3.70 0.45 -18.00
C VAL A 85 3.96 -1.06 -18.00
N GLN A 86 4.66 -1.56 -16.97
CA GLN A 86 4.92 -3.00 -16.82
C GLN A 86 3.62 -3.76 -16.57
N VAL A 87 2.78 -3.28 -15.65
CA VAL A 87 1.51 -3.91 -15.30
C VAL A 87 0.62 -4.06 -16.54
N ARG A 88 0.44 -2.98 -17.31
CA ARG A 88 -0.39 -3.00 -18.52
C ARG A 88 0.20 -3.90 -19.61
N ALA A 89 1.51 -3.88 -19.80
CA ALA A 89 2.18 -4.73 -20.78
C ALA A 89 2.00 -6.22 -20.44
N VAL A 90 2.17 -6.60 -19.17
CA VAL A 90 2.05 -8.00 -18.72
C VAL A 90 0.60 -8.47 -18.72
N LEU A 91 -0.36 -7.60 -18.35
CA LEU A 91 -1.79 -7.95 -18.38
C LEU A 91 -2.37 -8.03 -19.79
N GLY A 92 -1.72 -7.43 -20.79
CA GLY A 92 -2.17 -7.43 -22.17
C GLY A 92 -3.45 -6.62 -22.41
N ALA A 93 -3.96 -6.67 -23.65
CA ALA A 93 -5.12 -5.86 -24.07
C ALA A 93 -6.41 -6.19 -23.29
N ASP A 94 -6.60 -7.45 -22.91
CA ASP A 94 -7.84 -7.92 -22.29
C ASP A 94 -7.98 -7.48 -20.82
N ARG A 95 -6.85 -7.31 -20.11
CA ARG A 95 -6.84 -7.04 -18.66
C ARG A 95 -6.09 -5.77 -18.27
N GLY A 96 -5.35 -5.15 -19.18
CA GLY A 96 -4.55 -3.94 -18.93
C GLY A 96 -5.33 -2.62 -19.00
N GLY A 97 -6.65 -2.66 -19.19
CA GLY A 97 -7.54 -1.49 -19.18
C GLY A 97 -7.80 -0.94 -17.77
N ASP A 98 -8.77 -0.04 -17.64
CA ASP A 98 -9.08 0.66 -16.37
C ASP A 98 -9.60 -0.28 -15.27
N GLY A 99 -10.23 -1.40 -15.66
CA GLY A 99 -10.69 -2.44 -14.75
C GLY A 99 -9.56 -3.10 -13.93
N ARG A 100 -8.29 -2.95 -14.34
CA ARG A 100 -7.13 -3.53 -13.62
C ARG A 100 -7.03 -3.08 -12.17
N PHE A 101 -7.44 -1.84 -11.85
CA PHE A 101 -7.40 -1.33 -10.48
C PHE A 101 -8.46 -2.00 -9.59
N GLU A 102 -9.64 -2.28 -10.14
CA GLU A 102 -10.68 -3.02 -9.39
C GLU A 102 -10.29 -4.49 -9.20
N ASP A 103 -9.68 -5.11 -10.22
CA ASP A 103 -9.10 -6.44 -10.10
C ASP A 103 -8.03 -6.50 -9.00
N ALA A 104 -7.11 -5.53 -9.02
CA ALA A 104 -6.07 -5.37 -8.00
C ALA A 104 -6.66 -5.16 -6.60
N ALA A 105 -7.70 -4.33 -6.47
CA ALA A 105 -8.37 -4.07 -5.21
C ALA A 105 -8.97 -5.36 -4.65
N ARG A 106 -9.71 -6.13 -5.46
CA ARG A 106 -10.29 -7.41 -5.01
C ARG A 106 -9.21 -8.39 -4.55
N PHE A 107 -8.13 -8.52 -5.34
CA PHE A 107 -7.02 -9.41 -5.00
C PHE A 107 -6.32 -9.00 -3.70
N LEU A 108 -5.91 -7.74 -3.58
CA LEU A 108 -5.17 -7.25 -2.41
C LEU A 108 -6.03 -7.26 -1.14
N GLU A 109 -7.32 -6.93 -1.26
CA GLU A 109 -8.26 -7.09 -0.14
C GLU A 109 -8.28 -8.53 0.36
N GLN A 110 -8.44 -9.49 -0.55
CA GLN A 110 -8.47 -10.90 -0.16
C GLN A 110 -7.12 -11.32 0.45
N LEU A 111 -6.01 -10.99 -0.21
CA LEU A 111 -4.65 -11.31 0.25
C LEU A 111 -4.40 -10.84 1.68
N PHE A 112 -4.67 -9.56 1.97
CA PHE A 112 -4.43 -9.01 3.30
C PHE A 112 -5.47 -9.48 4.33
N LEU A 113 -6.74 -9.56 3.97
CA LEU A 113 -7.78 -9.96 4.93
C LEU A 113 -7.66 -11.43 5.31
N ASP A 114 -7.39 -12.32 4.35
CA ASP A 114 -7.20 -13.74 4.63
C ASP A 114 -5.90 -13.97 5.39
N GLY A 115 -4.81 -13.30 5.00
CA GLY A 115 -3.51 -13.39 5.69
C GLY A 115 -3.53 -12.85 7.12
N LEU A 116 -4.48 -11.97 7.46
CA LEU A 116 -4.62 -11.37 8.79
C LEU A 116 -5.74 -11.99 9.63
N LYS A 117 -6.38 -13.07 9.18
CA LYS A 117 -7.37 -13.78 10.01
C LYS A 117 -6.73 -14.20 11.35
N PRO A 118 -7.36 -13.88 12.50
CA PRO A 118 -6.89 -14.36 13.79
C PRO A 118 -6.71 -15.88 13.77
N LYS A 119 -5.55 -16.35 14.23
CA LYS A 119 -5.34 -17.77 14.48
C LYS A 119 -5.91 -18.06 15.87
N GLY A 120 -6.84 -19.02 15.93
CA GLY A 120 -7.36 -19.55 17.19
C GLY A 120 -6.29 -20.22 18.02
#